data_AF-A0A1Y3NE55-F1
#
_entry.id   AF-A0A1Y3NE55-F1
#
_cell.length_a   1.000
_cell.length_b   1.000
_cell.length_c   1.000
_cell.angle_alpha   90.00
_cell.angle_beta   90.00
_cell.angle_gamma   90.00
#
_symmetry.space_group_name_H-M   'P 1'
#
loop_
_entity.id
_entity.type
_entity.pdbx_description
1 polymer ?
#
loop_
_entity_poly.entity_id
_entity_poly.type
_entity_poly.pdbx_seq_one_letter_code
_entity_poly.pdbx_strand_id
1 'polypeptide(L)'
;EEGGTCSLYEFIHSFRNSPDDEFPNPLSQESINALKMMKTIMTEVSSDEQFKFNEKENEVMLFTDNFVFAKFWYTPYIPLISGNYVSLLPGVKPGITGSIIGSNNLAINKYIKDEKRKKAAAEVIKYFASEAFQKVITTEFGLYSGITKIYEDVEVCKKIDCEFFKSLQPIARPIFELDDYSQFTAEFRKSIYSYLYGDNTPEKALQQVIDITKYYYVTAKKFKWYFSFLSKPLWMIIHCGNITILIGTFIEYGEINSFKCTLKVFVIAITVYINIIGNIIFVLINNADIEDYIIHFFSRIVFPLIKKTEGAESNRSFLKNNVNMNQETITKSKTSVNINTINVVNTNANISNQEDSKFSNSKDNMSSNSKNIANKLIQYHFRISRVSSDSIVKINTSNINTSETT
;
A
#
# COMPACT_ATOMS: atom_id res chain seq x y z
N GLU A 1 -1.95 8.37 -7.75
CA GLU A 1 -2.50 7.57 -6.63
C GLU A 1 -2.50 6.08 -6.99
N GLU A 2 -2.84 5.20 -6.04
CA GLU A 2 -2.83 3.74 -6.24
C GLU A 2 -3.72 3.30 -7.42
N GLY A 3 -4.86 3.97 -7.64
CA GLY A 3 -5.75 3.71 -8.77
C GLY A 3 -5.05 3.73 -10.13
N GLY A 4 -4.04 4.59 -10.31
CA GLY A 4 -3.22 4.62 -11.52
C GLY A 4 -2.40 3.34 -11.70
N THR A 5 -1.78 2.83 -10.63
CA THR A 5 -1.04 1.55 -10.69
C THR A 5 -1.97 0.39 -11.02
N CYS A 6 -3.15 0.38 -10.41
CA CYS A 6 -4.18 -0.61 -10.68
C CYS A 6 -4.55 -0.65 -12.17
N SER A 7 -4.92 0.50 -12.74
CA SER A 7 -5.27 0.61 -14.16
C SER A 7 -4.13 0.20 -15.09
N LEU A 8 -2.89 0.62 -14.80
CA LEU A 8 -1.72 0.21 -15.59
C LEU A 8 -1.51 -1.31 -15.56
N TYR A 9 -1.65 -1.91 -14.39
CA TYR A 9 -1.43 -3.34 -14.19
C TYR A 9 -2.54 -4.17 -14.87
N GLU A 10 -3.81 -3.77 -14.74
CA GLU A 10 -4.94 -4.38 -15.44
C GLU A 10 -4.75 -4.37 -16.96
N PHE A 11 -4.32 -3.23 -17.49
CA PHE A 11 -4.14 -3.04 -18.92
C PHE A 11 -2.99 -3.87 -19.47
N ILE A 12 -1.86 -3.97 -18.75
CA ILE A 12 -0.76 -4.85 -19.17
C ILE A 12 -1.21 -6.32 -19.11
N HIS A 13 -1.91 -6.72 -18.05
CA HIS A 13 -2.42 -8.09 -17.90
C HIS A 13 -3.44 -8.47 -18.99
N SER A 14 -4.21 -7.52 -19.52
CA SER A 14 -5.20 -7.77 -20.57
C SER A 14 -4.59 -8.04 -21.95
N PHE A 15 -3.26 -7.94 -22.09
CA PHE A 15 -2.51 -8.21 -23.32
C PHE A 15 -1.92 -9.63 -23.40
N ARG A 16 -2.19 -10.48 -22.42
CA ARG A 16 -1.78 -11.90 -22.45
C ARG A 16 -2.52 -12.71 -23.53
N ASN A 17 -2.04 -13.91 -23.83
CA ASN A 17 -2.53 -14.71 -24.95
C ASN A 17 -3.72 -15.61 -24.58
N SER A 18 -3.79 -16.05 -23.32
CA SER A 18 -4.82 -16.94 -22.77
C SER A 18 -5.38 -16.40 -21.45
N PRO A 19 -6.66 -16.65 -21.10
CA PRO A 19 -7.22 -16.25 -19.81
C PRO A 19 -6.40 -16.73 -18.61
N ASP A 20 -5.80 -17.91 -18.74
CA ASP A 20 -5.02 -18.60 -17.69
C ASP A 20 -3.53 -18.21 -17.68
N ASP A 21 -3.08 -17.39 -18.63
CA ASP A 21 -1.69 -16.91 -18.62
C ASP A 21 -1.42 -16.03 -17.40
N GLU A 22 -0.22 -16.14 -16.84
CA GLU A 22 0.25 -15.25 -15.78
C GLU A 22 0.45 -13.80 -16.28
N PHE A 23 0.81 -12.90 -15.37
CA PHE A 23 1.17 -11.54 -15.73
C PHE A 23 2.31 -11.52 -16.77
N PRO A 24 2.15 -10.82 -17.92
CA PRO A 24 3.16 -10.81 -18.96
C PRO A 24 4.53 -10.35 -18.45
N ASN A 25 5.60 -10.99 -18.94
CA ASN A 25 6.95 -10.54 -18.65
C ASN A 25 7.10 -9.06 -19.09
N PRO A 26 7.69 -8.16 -18.28
CA PRO A 26 7.77 -6.75 -18.66
C PRO A 26 8.45 -6.50 -20.00
N LEU A 27 9.43 -7.31 -20.44
CA LEU A 27 10.09 -7.13 -21.76
C LEU A 27 9.47 -7.98 -22.88
N SER A 28 8.33 -8.61 -22.64
CA SER A 28 7.59 -9.35 -23.67
C SER A 28 6.95 -8.42 -24.70
N GLN A 29 6.63 -8.98 -25.87
CA GLN A 29 5.95 -8.22 -26.91
C GLN A 29 4.53 -7.83 -26.46
N GLU A 30 3.89 -8.64 -25.63
CA GLU A 30 2.59 -8.39 -25.00
C GLU A 30 2.64 -7.11 -24.16
N SER A 31 3.61 -6.98 -23.25
CA SER A 31 3.79 -5.78 -22.41
C SER A 31 4.13 -4.55 -23.26
N ILE A 32 5.01 -4.69 -24.25
CA ILE A 32 5.35 -3.59 -25.17
C ILE A 32 4.12 -3.12 -25.96
N ASN A 33 3.31 -4.06 -26.45
CA ASN A 33 2.08 -3.77 -27.18
C ASN A 33 1.03 -3.13 -26.26
N ALA A 34 0.94 -3.56 -25.00
CA ALA A 34 0.04 -2.95 -24.02
C ALA A 34 0.35 -1.46 -23.82
N LEU A 35 1.63 -1.13 -23.60
CA LEU A 35 2.06 0.27 -23.46
C LEU A 35 1.76 1.07 -24.73
N LYS A 36 2.09 0.53 -25.91
CA LYS A 36 1.81 1.19 -27.20
C LYS A 36 0.32 1.48 -27.37
N MET A 37 -0.54 0.50 -27.13
CA MET A 37 -1.99 0.69 -27.22
C MET A 37 -2.49 1.71 -26.19
N MET A 38 -1.95 1.69 -24.97
CA MET A 38 -2.31 2.67 -23.95
C MET A 38 -1.96 4.10 -24.39
N LYS A 39 -0.79 4.29 -25.02
CA LYS A 39 -0.40 5.58 -25.61
C LYS A 39 -1.33 5.97 -26.75
N THR A 40 -1.70 5.04 -27.63
CA THR A 40 -2.70 5.26 -28.69
C THR A 40 -4.04 5.71 -28.12
N ILE A 41 -4.58 5.04 -27.09
CA ILE A 41 -5.85 5.45 -26.44
C ILE A 41 -5.72 6.86 -25.85
N MET A 42 -4.61 7.14 -25.17
CA MET A 42 -4.36 8.45 -24.59
C MET A 42 -4.33 9.56 -25.64
N THR A 43 -3.73 9.32 -26.81
CA THR A 43 -3.53 10.35 -27.85
C THR A 43 -4.65 10.46 -28.87
N GLU A 44 -5.37 9.38 -29.16
CA GLU A 44 -6.37 9.31 -30.24
C GLU A 44 -7.81 9.29 -29.73
N VAL A 45 -8.06 8.76 -28.53
CA VAL A 45 -9.42 8.51 -28.01
C VAL A 45 -9.75 9.40 -26.81
N SER A 46 -8.75 9.68 -25.98
CA SER A 46 -8.88 10.50 -24.77
C SER A 46 -8.13 11.83 -24.93
N SER A 47 -8.03 12.59 -23.84
CA SER A 47 -7.14 13.75 -23.73
C SER A 47 -6.12 13.53 -22.61
N ASP A 48 -4.98 14.22 -22.72
CA ASP A 48 -3.93 14.23 -21.68
C ASP A 48 -4.47 14.62 -20.30
N GLU A 49 -5.48 15.49 -20.25
CA GLU A 49 -6.12 15.93 -19.01
C GLU A 49 -7.00 14.82 -18.42
N GLN A 50 -7.90 14.25 -19.24
CA GLN A 50 -8.78 13.16 -18.81
C GLN A 50 -8.01 11.91 -18.40
N PHE A 51 -6.93 11.57 -19.11
CA PHE A 51 -6.09 10.42 -18.78
C PHE A 51 -5.33 10.58 -17.45
N LYS A 52 -5.25 11.81 -16.92
CA LYS A 52 -4.64 12.14 -15.62
C LYS A 52 -5.66 12.28 -14.48
N PHE A 53 -6.95 12.11 -14.75
CA PHE A 53 -7.98 12.21 -13.72
C PHE A 53 -7.68 11.29 -12.55
N ASN A 54 -7.82 11.85 -11.34
CA ASN A 54 -7.82 11.06 -10.13
C ASN A 54 -9.16 10.31 -9.98
N GLU A 55 -9.26 9.47 -8.95
CA GLU A 55 -10.45 8.64 -8.75
C GLU A 55 -11.72 9.46 -8.57
N LYS A 56 -11.65 10.59 -7.85
CA LYS A 56 -12.79 11.46 -7.60
C LYS A 56 -13.27 12.16 -8.88
N GLU A 57 -12.34 12.68 -9.69
CA GLU A 57 -12.65 13.30 -10.97
C GLU A 57 -13.31 12.30 -11.92
N ASN A 58 -12.77 11.09 -11.97
CA ASN A 58 -13.31 10.00 -12.79
C ASN A 58 -14.69 9.54 -12.29
N GLU A 59 -14.94 9.49 -10.97
CA GLU A 59 -16.25 9.18 -10.41
C GLU A 59 -17.31 10.21 -10.83
N VAL A 60 -16.99 11.50 -10.77
CA VAL A 60 -17.90 12.58 -11.20
C VAL A 60 -18.26 12.43 -12.68
N MET A 61 -17.29 12.04 -13.53
CA MET A 61 -17.52 11.85 -14.97
C MET A 61 -18.59 10.78 -15.26
N LEU A 62 -18.73 9.75 -14.41
CA LEU A 62 -19.69 8.66 -14.60
C LEU A 62 -21.17 9.11 -14.50
N PHE A 63 -21.42 10.31 -13.96
CA PHE A 63 -22.76 10.90 -13.86
C PHE A 63 -23.00 11.97 -14.94
N THR A 64 -22.15 12.02 -15.96
CA THR A 64 -22.26 12.94 -17.10
C THR A 64 -22.41 12.15 -18.40
N ASP A 65 -22.97 12.77 -19.44
CA ASP A 65 -23.10 12.14 -20.77
C ASP A 65 -21.86 12.34 -21.66
N ASN A 66 -20.71 12.73 -21.07
CA ASN A 66 -19.51 13.15 -21.80
C ASN A 66 -18.50 12.01 -22.07
N PHE A 67 -18.94 10.75 -22.02
CA PHE A 67 -18.08 9.60 -22.30
C PHE A 67 -18.86 8.48 -22.98
N VAL A 68 -18.15 7.66 -23.76
CA VAL A 68 -18.69 6.40 -24.30
C VAL A 68 -18.24 5.22 -23.45
N PHE A 69 -16.99 5.23 -23.02
CA PHE A 69 -16.41 4.24 -22.11
C PHE A 69 -15.69 4.92 -20.96
N ALA A 70 -15.88 4.40 -19.76
CA ALA A 70 -15.17 4.84 -18.57
C ALA A 70 -14.78 3.61 -17.74
N LYS A 71 -13.54 3.63 -17.24
CA LYS A 71 -13.06 2.60 -16.32
C LYS A 71 -13.19 3.11 -14.90
N PHE A 72 -13.87 2.36 -14.05
CA PHE A 72 -13.98 2.67 -12.62
C PHE A 72 -14.05 1.40 -11.78
N TRP A 73 -13.97 1.54 -10.46
CA TRP A 73 -14.23 0.44 -9.54
C TRP A 73 -15.67 -0.05 -9.67
N TYR A 74 -15.87 -1.36 -9.51
CA TYR A 74 -17.20 -1.92 -9.49
C TYR A 74 -17.94 -1.46 -8.23
N THR A 75 -18.94 -0.62 -8.45
CA THR A 75 -19.71 0.02 -7.39
C THR A 75 -21.19 -0.06 -7.74
N PRO A 76 -21.97 -0.99 -7.16
CA PRO A 76 -23.33 -1.31 -7.60
C PRO A 76 -24.31 -0.13 -7.67
N TYR A 77 -24.11 0.90 -6.84
CA TYR A 77 -24.99 2.08 -6.87
C TYR A 77 -24.76 2.97 -8.10
N ILE A 78 -23.56 2.97 -8.69
CA ILE A 78 -23.23 3.85 -9.82
C ILE A 78 -24.13 3.51 -11.02
N PRO A 79 -24.12 2.28 -11.58
CA PRO A 79 -24.97 1.97 -12.72
C PRO A 79 -26.47 2.07 -12.40
N LEU A 80 -26.86 1.83 -11.14
CA LEU A 80 -28.24 2.00 -10.70
C LEU A 80 -28.71 3.46 -10.80
N ILE A 81 -27.84 4.43 -10.47
CA ILE A 81 -28.17 5.85 -10.45
C ILE A 81 -27.94 6.50 -11.82
N SER A 82 -26.80 6.20 -12.46
CA SER A 82 -26.44 6.83 -13.73
C SER A 82 -27.15 6.18 -14.93
N GLY A 83 -27.68 4.96 -14.78
CA GLY A 83 -28.22 4.18 -15.89
C GLY A 83 -27.15 3.58 -16.81
N ASN A 84 -25.87 3.70 -16.45
CA ASN A 84 -24.78 3.17 -17.25
C ASN A 84 -24.75 1.64 -17.22
N TYR A 85 -24.37 1.05 -18.35
CA TYR A 85 -24.11 -0.38 -18.44
C TYR A 85 -22.71 -0.73 -17.92
N VAL A 86 -22.59 -1.83 -17.16
CA VAL A 86 -21.31 -2.34 -16.68
C VAL A 86 -20.90 -3.56 -17.51
N SER A 87 -19.67 -3.56 -18.02
CA SER A 87 -19.08 -4.68 -18.73
C SER A 87 -17.76 -5.13 -18.06
N LEU A 88 -17.26 -6.28 -18.49
CA LEU A 88 -15.88 -6.65 -18.22
C LEU A 88 -14.93 -5.65 -18.92
N LEU A 89 -13.76 -5.43 -18.33
CA LEU A 89 -12.71 -4.67 -19.00
C LEU A 89 -12.18 -5.47 -20.21
N PRO A 90 -12.04 -4.84 -21.38
CA PRO A 90 -11.61 -5.52 -22.58
C PRO A 90 -10.12 -5.90 -22.52
N GLY A 91 -9.78 -7.02 -23.16
CA GLY A 91 -8.41 -7.42 -23.46
C GLY A 91 -8.10 -7.38 -24.95
N VAL A 92 -6.85 -7.71 -25.28
CA VAL A 92 -6.33 -7.64 -26.66
C VAL A 92 -7.02 -8.61 -27.63
N LYS A 93 -7.64 -9.67 -27.10
CA LYS A 93 -8.34 -10.72 -27.86
C LYS A 93 -9.69 -11.04 -27.21
N PRO A 94 -10.68 -11.53 -27.98
CA PRO A 94 -11.95 -12.00 -27.42
C PRO A 94 -11.74 -13.01 -26.29
N GLY A 95 -12.47 -12.85 -25.19
CA GLY A 95 -12.38 -13.72 -24.02
C GLY A 95 -11.25 -13.36 -23.03
N ILE A 96 -10.35 -12.44 -23.36
CA ILE A 96 -9.34 -11.92 -22.41
C ILE A 96 -9.89 -10.67 -21.73
N THR A 97 -9.76 -10.62 -20.40
CA THR A 97 -10.11 -9.45 -19.58
C THR A 97 -9.03 -9.23 -18.52
N GLY A 98 -9.00 -8.06 -17.89
CA GLY A 98 -8.08 -7.77 -16.79
C GLY A 98 -8.77 -6.94 -15.73
N SER A 99 -8.99 -7.51 -14.54
CA SER A 99 -9.64 -6.82 -13.42
C SER A 99 -8.82 -7.01 -12.16
N ILE A 100 -8.28 -5.94 -11.58
CA ILE A 100 -7.51 -6.03 -10.36
C ILE A 100 -8.45 -6.22 -9.17
N ILE A 101 -7.98 -7.00 -8.20
CA ILE A 101 -8.73 -7.21 -6.97
C ILE A 101 -8.58 -5.98 -6.08
N GLY A 102 -9.71 -5.39 -5.71
CA GLY A 102 -9.87 -4.61 -4.49
C GLY A 102 -10.52 -5.49 -3.41
N SER A 103 -10.00 -5.44 -2.18
CA SER A 103 -10.56 -6.23 -1.08
C SER A 103 -10.49 -5.48 0.24
N ASN A 104 -11.52 -5.66 1.07
CA ASN A 104 -11.47 -5.31 2.47
C ASN A 104 -11.14 -6.57 3.27
N ASN A 105 -9.93 -6.64 3.82
CA ASN A 105 -9.50 -7.77 4.63
C ASN A 105 -9.86 -7.54 6.10
N LEU A 106 -10.34 -8.58 6.76
CA LEU A 106 -10.64 -8.57 8.19
C LEU A 106 -9.50 -9.27 8.95
N ALA A 107 -8.95 -8.60 9.95
CA ALA A 107 -7.86 -9.13 10.77
C ALA A 107 -8.16 -8.96 12.27
N ILE A 108 -7.68 -9.91 13.07
CA ILE A 108 -7.77 -9.84 14.53
C ILE A 108 -6.59 -9.01 15.04
N ASN A 109 -6.88 -7.96 15.80
CA ASN A 109 -5.86 -7.12 16.39
C ASN A 109 -4.99 -7.92 17.38
N LYS A 110 -3.68 -8.00 17.11
CA LYS A 110 -2.70 -8.72 17.93
C LYS A 110 -2.57 -8.20 19.37
N TYR A 111 -3.02 -6.98 19.64
CA TYR A 111 -2.92 -6.33 20.96
C TYR A 111 -4.10 -6.66 21.88
N ILE A 112 -5.11 -7.40 21.42
CA ILE A 112 -6.14 -7.94 22.32
C ILE A 112 -5.44 -8.88 23.30
N LYS A 113 -5.51 -8.62 24.60
CA LYS A 113 -4.89 -9.50 25.63
C LYS A 113 -5.86 -10.58 26.13
N ASP A 114 -7.15 -10.26 26.15
CA ASP A 114 -8.20 -11.17 26.62
C ASP A 114 -8.52 -12.23 25.57
N GLU A 115 -8.20 -13.49 25.89
CA GLU A 115 -8.45 -14.65 25.03
C GLU A 115 -9.93 -14.86 24.70
N LYS A 116 -10.86 -14.53 25.60
CA LYS A 116 -12.29 -14.62 25.30
C LYS A 116 -12.69 -13.61 24.23
N ARG A 117 -12.16 -12.40 24.30
CA ARG A 117 -12.40 -11.36 23.28
C ARG A 117 -11.77 -11.73 21.93
N LYS A 118 -10.56 -12.32 21.93
CA LYS A 118 -9.95 -12.83 20.69
C LYS A 118 -10.83 -13.88 20.03
N LYS A 119 -11.32 -14.87 20.80
CA LYS A 119 -12.22 -15.91 20.30
C LYS A 119 -13.54 -15.32 19.78
N ALA A 120 -14.12 -14.35 20.49
CA ALA A 120 -15.32 -13.66 20.01
C ALA A 120 -15.08 -12.92 18.69
N ALA A 121 -13.95 -12.22 18.54
CA ALA A 121 -13.58 -11.57 17.29
C ALA A 121 -13.41 -12.57 16.14
N ALA A 122 -12.80 -13.73 16.40
CA ALA A 122 -12.66 -14.81 15.42
C ALA A 122 -14.02 -15.33 14.95
N GLU A 123 -14.99 -15.53 15.85
CA GLU A 123 -16.34 -15.96 15.48
C GLU A 123 -17.08 -14.92 14.62
N VAL A 124 -16.88 -13.61 14.88
CA VAL A 124 -17.44 -12.55 14.04
C VAL A 124 -16.86 -12.58 12.63
N ILE A 125 -15.53 -12.70 12.50
CA ILE A 125 -14.88 -12.81 11.18
C ILE A 125 -15.36 -14.06 10.46
N LYS A 126 -15.47 -15.20 11.16
CA LYS A 126 -16.00 -16.45 10.60
C LYS A 126 -17.43 -16.29 10.10
N TYR A 127 -18.26 -15.55 10.82
CA TYR A 127 -19.62 -15.24 10.38
C TYR A 127 -19.61 -14.38 9.11
N PHE A 128 -18.83 -13.30 9.05
CA PHE A 128 -18.72 -12.46 7.86
C PHE A 128 -18.13 -13.19 6.65
N ALA A 129 -17.22 -14.14 6.88
CA ALA A 129 -16.66 -15.00 5.83
C ALA A 129 -17.56 -16.20 5.48
N SER A 130 -18.72 -16.37 6.13
CA SER A 130 -19.59 -17.52 5.85
C SER A 130 -20.32 -17.37 4.52
N GLU A 131 -20.56 -18.49 3.83
CA GLU A 131 -21.33 -18.53 2.58
C GLU A 131 -22.70 -17.86 2.73
N ALA A 132 -23.39 -18.09 3.87
CA ALA A 132 -24.69 -17.51 4.15
C ALA A 132 -24.65 -15.97 4.21
N PHE A 133 -23.67 -15.39 4.89
CA PHE A 133 -23.53 -13.93 4.97
C PHE A 133 -23.08 -13.34 3.63
N GLN A 134 -22.15 -14.00 2.94
CA GLN A 134 -21.68 -13.57 1.63
C GLN A 134 -22.79 -13.58 0.58
N LYS A 135 -23.71 -14.55 0.62
CA LYS A 135 -24.94 -14.53 -0.20
C LYS A 135 -25.78 -13.28 0.06
N VAL A 136 -26.01 -12.92 1.32
CA VAL A 136 -26.74 -11.69 1.68
C VAL A 136 -26.05 -10.44 1.14
N ILE A 137 -24.73 -10.33 1.33
CA ILE A 137 -23.94 -9.20 0.83
C ILE A 137 -24.06 -9.08 -0.70
N THR A 138 -23.99 -10.20 -1.40
CA THR A 138 -24.06 -10.23 -2.86
C THR A 138 -25.47 -9.93 -3.36
N THR A 139 -26.50 -10.54 -2.80
CA THR A 139 -27.87 -10.40 -3.31
C THR A 139 -28.57 -9.11 -2.89
N GLU A 140 -28.27 -8.59 -1.71
CA GLU A 140 -28.96 -7.40 -1.18
C GLU A 140 -28.20 -6.10 -1.47
N PHE A 141 -26.86 -6.17 -1.63
CA PHE A 141 -26.03 -4.99 -1.88
C PHE A 141 -25.32 -5.01 -3.24
N GLY A 142 -25.44 -6.11 -4.00
CA GLY A 142 -24.77 -6.27 -5.29
C GLY A 142 -23.25 -6.40 -5.18
N LEU A 143 -22.68 -6.56 -3.98
CA LEU A 143 -21.23 -6.58 -3.79
C LEU A 143 -20.64 -7.94 -4.17
N TYR A 144 -19.49 -7.92 -4.86
CA TYR A 144 -18.80 -9.14 -5.25
C TYR A 144 -18.24 -9.91 -4.05
N SER A 145 -18.59 -11.20 -3.95
CA SER A 145 -17.96 -12.15 -3.03
C SER A 145 -16.82 -12.91 -3.69
N GLY A 146 -15.76 -13.16 -2.92
CA GLY A 146 -14.69 -14.09 -3.30
C GLY A 146 -15.06 -15.58 -3.16
N ILE A 147 -16.23 -15.92 -2.62
CA ILE A 147 -16.70 -17.31 -2.56
C ILE A 147 -17.39 -17.65 -3.87
N THR A 148 -16.64 -18.10 -4.86
CA THR A 148 -17.14 -18.34 -6.23
C THR A 148 -18.34 -19.29 -6.31
N LYS A 149 -18.41 -20.29 -5.42
CA LYS A 149 -19.51 -21.25 -5.35
C LYS A 149 -20.90 -20.59 -5.18
N ILE A 150 -21.00 -19.38 -4.60
CA ILE A 150 -22.31 -18.73 -4.46
C ILE A 150 -22.95 -18.39 -5.80
N TYR A 151 -22.16 -18.25 -6.86
CA TYR A 151 -22.64 -17.96 -8.22
C TYR A 151 -23.12 -19.20 -8.98
N GLU A 152 -23.11 -20.37 -8.33
CA GLU A 152 -23.75 -21.60 -8.79
C GLU A 152 -25.17 -21.76 -8.19
N ASP A 153 -25.53 -20.94 -7.20
CA ASP A 153 -26.83 -21.00 -6.53
C ASP A 153 -27.90 -20.30 -7.38
N VAL A 154 -28.88 -21.08 -7.83
CA VAL A 154 -29.99 -20.61 -8.68
C VAL A 154 -30.76 -19.46 -8.03
N GLU A 155 -30.93 -19.44 -6.71
CA GLU A 155 -31.65 -18.35 -6.03
C GLU A 155 -30.85 -17.06 -5.96
N VAL A 156 -29.51 -17.16 -5.91
CA VAL A 156 -28.61 -16.02 -6.02
C VAL A 156 -28.69 -15.45 -7.44
N CYS A 157 -28.59 -16.31 -8.45
CA CYS A 157 -28.56 -15.91 -9.86
C CYS A 157 -29.90 -15.40 -10.41
N LYS A 158 -31.01 -15.57 -9.66
CA LYS A 158 -32.28 -14.87 -9.94
C LYS A 158 -32.23 -13.38 -9.58
N LYS A 159 -31.31 -12.96 -8.71
CA LYS A 159 -31.22 -11.59 -8.19
C LYS A 159 -30.07 -10.79 -8.79
N ILE A 160 -29.02 -11.46 -9.26
CA ILE A 160 -27.80 -10.83 -9.77
C ILE A 160 -27.33 -11.50 -11.05
N ASP A 161 -26.49 -10.81 -11.82
CA ASP A 161 -25.83 -11.38 -12.99
C ASP A 161 -24.65 -12.29 -12.57
N CYS A 162 -24.95 -13.55 -12.30
CA CYS A 162 -23.94 -14.55 -11.98
C CYS A 162 -22.97 -14.82 -13.13
N GLU A 163 -23.41 -14.72 -14.40
CA GLU A 163 -22.51 -14.96 -15.54
C GLU A 163 -21.45 -13.88 -15.62
N PHE A 164 -21.84 -12.61 -15.42
CA PHE A 164 -20.90 -11.51 -15.28
C PHE A 164 -19.87 -11.79 -14.18
N PHE A 165 -20.31 -12.13 -12.96
CA PHE A 165 -19.37 -12.36 -11.85
C PHE A 165 -18.47 -13.58 -12.05
N LYS A 166 -18.96 -14.66 -12.68
CA LYS A 166 -18.14 -15.84 -13.02
C LYS A 166 -17.13 -15.57 -14.13
N SER A 167 -17.41 -14.61 -15.01
CA SER A 167 -16.55 -14.27 -16.14
C SER A 167 -15.38 -13.34 -15.80
N LEU A 168 -15.33 -12.81 -14.57
CA LEU A 168 -14.22 -11.98 -14.09
C LEU A 168 -12.91 -12.78 -14.09
N GLN A 169 -11.83 -12.16 -14.57
CA GLN A 169 -10.46 -12.70 -14.53
C GLN A 169 -9.64 -11.87 -13.56
N PRO A 170 -9.75 -12.13 -12.25
CA PRO A 170 -9.19 -11.26 -11.23
C PRO A 170 -7.66 -11.41 -11.14
N ILE A 171 -6.95 -10.29 -11.05
CA ILE A 171 -5.51 -10.26 -10.82
C ILE A 171 -5.19 -9.66 -9.44
N ALA A 172 -4.28 -10.33 -8.72
CA ALA A 172 -3.77 -9.84 -7.44
C ALA A 172 -2.82 -8.66 -7.65
N ARG A 173 -2.81 -7.74 -6.69
CA ARG A 173 -1.84 -6.64 -6.66
C ARG A 173 -0.44 -7.19 -6.36
N PRO A 174 0.63 -6.58 -6.89
CA PRO A 174 2.02 -6.96 -6.62
C PRO A 174 2.48 -6.49 -5.23
N ILE A 175 1.76 -6.87 -4.16
CA ILE A 175 2.01 -6.43 -2.78
C ILE A 175 3.23 -7.09 -2.12
N PHE A 176 3.79 -8.13 -2.74
CA PHE A 176 4.91 -8.90 -2.20
C PHE A 176 6.23 -8.65 -2.94
N GLU A 177 6.22 -7.79 -3.97
CA GLU A 177 7.42 -7.53 -4.78
C GLU A 177 8.50 -6.77 -4.00
N LEU A 178 8.10 -5.90 -3.06
CA LEU A 178 9.01 -5.12 -2.22
C LEU A 178 8.41 -4.88 -0.83
N ASP A 179 9.28 -4.71 0.18
CA ASP A 179 8.90 -4.38 1.57
C ASP A 179 8.10 -3.07 1.66
N ASP A 180 8.36 -2.13 0.74
CA ASP A 180 7.61 -0.87 0.62
C ASP A 180 6.79 -0.85 -0.68
N TYR A 181 5.56 -1.35 -0.59
CA TYR A 181 4.59 -1.30 -1.68
C TYR A 181 4.28 0.14 -2.13
N SER A 182 4.29 1.12 -1.22
CA SER A 182 4.00 2.51 -1.60
C SER A 182 5.10 3.06 -2.51
N GLN A 183 6.37 2.79 -2.15
CA GLN A 183 7.52 3.14 -2.97
C GLN A 183 7.50 2.38 -4.31
N PHE A 184 7.24 1.07 -4.31
CA PHE A 184 7.10 0.27 -5.52
C PHE A 184 6.10 0.90 -6.49
N THR A 185 4.88 1.17 -6.02
CA THR A 185 3.81 1.68 -6.90
C THR A 185 4.14 3.06 -7.46
N ALA A 186 4.87 3.89 -6.71
CA ALA A 186 5.29 5.22 -7.15
C ALA A 186 6.34 5.14 -8.27
N GLU A 187 7.39 4.33 -8.09
CA GLU A 187 8.41 4.15 -9.12
C GLU A 187 7.84 3.41 -10.34
N PHE A 188 6.98 2.41 -10.14
CA PHE A 188 6.30 1.71 -11.24
C PHE A 188 5.52 2.68 -12.14
N ARG A 189 4.67 3.54 -11.54
CA ARG A 189 3.94 4.56 -12.31
C ARG A 189 4.89 5.51 -13.03
N LYS A 190 5.92 5.99 -12.35
CA LYS A 190 6.91 6.90 -12.91
C LYS A 190 7.63 6.29 -14.13
N SER A 191 8.00 5.02 -14.06
CA SER A 191 8.60 4.29 -15.19
C SER A 191 7.67 4.27 -16.40
N ILE A 192 6.42 3.86 -16.22
CA ILE A 192 5.44 3.81 -17.33
C ILE A 192 5.10 5.21 -17.86
N TYR A 193 4.94 6.19 -16.97
CA TYR A 193 4.63 7.58 -17.33
C TYR A 193 5.76 8.25 -18.12
N SER A 194 7.00 7.82 -17.92
CA SER A 194 8.13 8.29 -18.73
C SER A 194 7.98 7.95 -20.23
N TYR A 195 7.25 6.88 -20.55
CA TYR A 195 6.89 6.53 -21.93
C TYR A 195 5.59 7.20 -22.37
N LEU A 196 4.54 7.18 -21.54
CA LEU A 196 3.24 7.74 -21.92
C LEU A 196 3.35 9.24 -22.18
N TYR A 197 3.96 10.00 -21.26
CA TYR A 197 4.02 11.46 -21.28
C TYR A 197 5.41 12.03 -21.62
N GLY A 198 6.39 11.17 -21.86
CA GLY A 198 7.76 11.57 -22.18
C GLY A 198 8.29 10.94 -23.45
N ASP A 199 9.60 11.07 -23.64
CA ASP A 199 10.31 10.67 -24.86
C ASP A 199 10.97 9.28 -24.77
N ASN A 200 10.71 8.52 -23.70
CA ASN A 200 11.23 7.16 -23.60
C ASN A 200 10.58 6.22 -24.62
N THR A 201 11.20 5.07 -24.84
CA THR A 201 10.60 3.95 -25.59
C THR A 201 9.88 3.02 -24.60
N PRO A 202 8.89 2.22 -25.04
CA PRO A 202 8.19 1.30 -24.14
C PRO A 202 9.15 0.27 -23.54
N GLU A 203 10.17 -0.18 -24.30
CA GLU A 203 11.21 -1.10 -23.83
C GLU A 203 12.03 -0.48 -22.69
N LYS A 204 12.41 0.80 -22.80
CA LYS A 204 13.13 1.50 -21.73
C LYS A 204 12.28 1.67 -20.48
N ALA A 205 11.01 2.03 -20.62
CA ALA A 205 10.08 2.15 -19.50
C ALA A 205 9.87 0.80 -18.79
N LEU A 206 9.71 -0.28 -19.54
CA LEU A 206 9.54 -1.63 -18.99
C LEU A 206 10.84 -2.18 -18.39
N GLN A 207 12.00 -1.82 -18.94
CA GLN A 207 13.28 -2.11 -18.32
C GLN A 207 13.41 -1.43 -16.96
N GLN A 208 12.99 -0.16 -16.83
CA GLN A 208 12.97 0.52 -15.53
C GLN A 208 12.06 -0.19 -14.52
N VAL A 209 10.93 -0.77 -14.96
CA VAL A 209 10.07 -1.59 -14.09
C VAL A 209 10.81 -2.81 -13.57
N ILE A 210 11.60 -3.47 -14.42
CA ILE A 210 12.47 -4.58 -14.00
C ILE A 210 13.54 -4.10 -13.01
N ASP A 211 14.11 -2.93 -13.24
CA ASP A 211 15.17 -2.37 -12.39
C ASP A 211 14.68 -2.06 -10.96
N ILE A 212 13.37 -1.85 -10.77
CA ILE A 212 12.76 -1.68 -9.45
C ILE A 212 12.81 -2.98 -8.63
N THR A 213 12.60 -4.13 -9.28
CA THR A 213 12.45 -5.44 -8.60
C THR A 213 13.74 -6.26 -8.62
N LYS A 214 14.66 -6.02 -9.56
CA LYS A 214 15.90 -6.79 -9.67
C LYS A 214 17.04 -6.24 -8.83
N TYR A 215 17.62 -7.13 -8.03
CA TYR A 215 18.96 -6.93 -7.48
C TYR A 215 20.02 -7.20 -8.54
N TYR A 216 20.74 -6.16 -8.96
CA TYR A 216 21.88 -6.29 -9.86
C TYR A 216 23.12 -6.75 -9.10
N TYR A 217 23.54 -8.00 -9.33
CA TYR A 217 24.83 -8.49 -8.85
C TYR A 217 25.95 -7.96 -9.73
N VAL A 218 26.78 -7.09 -9.17
CA VAL A 218 27.98 -6.60 -9.84
C VAL A 218 29.01 -7.73 -9.89
N THR A 219 29.28 -8.26 -11.08
CA THR A 219 30.28 -9.33 -11.26
C THR A 219 31.69 -8.78 -11.09
N ALA A 220 32.46 -9.33 -10.13
CA ALA A 220 33.81 -8.88 -9.79
C ALA A 220 34.84 -8.95 -10.95
N LYS A 221 34.51 -9.59 -12.09
CA LYS A 221 35.40 -9.66 -13.27
C LYS A 221 35.83 -8.28 -13.77
N LYS A 222 34.91 -7.31 -13.83
CA LYS A 222 35.22 -5.93 -14.26
C LYS A 222 36.15 -5.22 -13.27
N PHE A 223 36.16 -5.66 -12.01
CA PHE A 223 36.95 -5.09 -10.94
C PHE A 223 38.23 -5.88 -10.64
N LYS A 224 38.53 -6.93 -11.40
CA LYS A 224 39.68 -7.82 -11.13
C LYS A 224 40.99 -7.06 -10.97
N TRP A 225 41.18 -6.00 -11.75
CA TRP A 225 42.37 -5.13 -11.66
C TRP A 225 42.41 -4.28 -10.39
N TYR A 226 41.26 -3.82 -9.88
CA TYR A 226 41.17 -3.16 -8.57
C TYR A 226 41.46 -4.14 -7.42
N PHE A 227 41.35 -5.45 -7.64
CA PHE A 227 41.63 -6.46 -6.61
C PHE A 227 42.97 -7.19 -6.82
N SER A 228 43.76 -6.87 -7.86
CA SER A 228 44.99 -7.61 -8.18
C SER A 228 46.20 -7.20 -7.35
N PHE A 229 46.14 -6.09 -6.63
CA PHE A 229 47.25 -5.56 -5.83
C PHE A 229 47.45 -6.30 -4.50
N LEU A 230 46.51 -7.14 -4.09
CA LEU A 230 46.56 -7.95 -2.88
C LEU A 230 46.37 -9.42 -3.23
N SER A 231 47.13 -10.29 -2.55
CA SER A 231 46.94 -11.73 -2.68
C SER A 231 45.58 -12.16 -2.12
N LYS A 232 45.03 -13.27 -2.63
CA LYS A 232 43.71 -13.78 -2.18
C LYS A 232 43.62 -13.95 -0.65
N PRO A 233 44.65 -14.49 0.06
CA PRO A 233 44.61 -14.59 1.53
C PRO A 233 44.47 -13.25 2.23
N LEU A 234 45.09 -12.18 1.72
CA LEU A 234 45.03 -10.86 2.34
C LEU A 234 43.67 -10.20 2.13
N TRP A 235 43.06 -10.37 0.96
CA TRP A 235 41.67 -9.97 0.75
C TRP A 235 40.72 -10.70 1.68
N MET A 236 40.92 -12.01 1.90
CA MET A 236 40.13 -12.77 2.87
C MET A 236 40.26 -12.19 4.28
N ILE A 237 41.46 -11.82 4.73
CA ILE A 237 41.68 -11.19 6.05
C ILE A 237 40.95 -9.85 6.16
N ILE A 238 41.05 -8.99 5.14
CA ILE A 238 40.35 -7.68 5.11
C ILE A 238 38.83 -7.87 5.12
N HIS A 239 38.30 -8.81 4.33
CA HIS A 239 36.87 -9.10 4.32
C HIS A 239 36.39 -9.68 5.64
N CYS A 240 37.15 -10.57 6.28
CA CYS A 240 36.85 -11.06 7.62
C CYS A 240 36.81 -9.91 8.64
N GLY A 241 37.75 -8.95 8.56
CA GLY A 241 37.73 -7.73 9.38
C GLY A 241 36.44 -6.93 9.19
N ASN A 242 36.04 -6.67 7.94
CA ASN A 242 34.81 -5.94 7.62
C ASN A 242 33.53 -6.67 8.05
N ILE A 243 33.48 -7.99 7.89
CA ILE A 243 32.36 -8.81 8.38
C ILE A 243 32.26 -8.70 9.90
N THR A 244 33.40 -8.69 10.60
CA THR A 244 33.43 -8.54 12.06
C THR A 244 32.94 -7.14 12.50
N ILE A 245 33.19 -6.07 11.72
CA ILE A 245 32.58 -4.74 11.92
C ILE A 245 31.05 -4.85 11.86
N LEU A 246 30.52 -5.49 10.82
CA LEU A 246 29.08 -5.64 10.61
C LEU A 246 28.46 -6.47 11.75
N ILE A 247 29.09 -7.55 12.18
CA ILE A 247 28.64 -8.32 13.35
C ILE A 247 28.61 -7.43 14.60
N GLY A 248 29.60 -6.55 14.76
CA GLY A 248 29.64 -5.56 15.84
C GLY A 248 28.42 -4.63 15.86
N THR A 249 27.90 -4.20 14.71
CA THR A 249 26.68 -3.38 14.64
C THR A 249 25.42 -4.20 14.95
N PHE A 250 25.39 -5.48 14.57
CA PHE A 250 24.26 -6.36 14.90
C PHE A 250 24.09 -6.60 16.41
N ILE A 251 25.17 -6.53 17.20
CA ILE A 251 25.11 -6.66 18.67
C ILE A 251 24.30 -5.54 19.32
N GLU A 252 24.14 -4.39 18.64
CA GLU A 252 23.36 -3.25 19.14
C GLU A 252 21.84 -3.44 19.02
N TYR A 253 21.38 -4.45 18.28
CA TYR A 253 19.94 -4.71 18.14
C TYR A 253 19.36 -5.36 19.42
N GLY A 254 18.16 -4.90 19.80
CA GLY A 254 17.43 -5.35 20.98
C GLY A 254 17.91 -4.72 22.29
N GLU A 255 17.48 -5.28 23.42
CA GLU A 255 17.87 -4.74 24.74
C GLU A 255 19.37 -4.88 24.98
N ILE A 256 20.00 -3.78 25.41
CA ILE A 256 21.42 -3.70 25.73
C ILE A 256 21.62 -4.19 27.17
N ASN A 257 22.49 -5.18 27.34
CA ASN A 257 22.88 -5.68 28.66
C ASN A 257 24.41 -5.70 28.80
N SER A 258 24.89 -5.92 30.02
CA SER A 258 26.33 -5.90 30.34
C SER A 258 27.14 -6.85 29.45
N PHE A 259 26.61 -8.04 29.14
CA PHE A 259 27.25 -9.00 28.25
C PHE A 259 27.44 -8.45 26.82
N LYS A 260 26.39 -7.89 26.22
CA LYS A 260 26.46 -7.28 24.87
C LYS A 260 27.46 -6.12 24.83
N CYS A 261 27.53 -5.31 25.89
CA CYS A 261 28.52 -4.23 25.98
C CYS A 261 29.96 -4.76 25.97
N THR A 262 30.26 -5.77 26.79
CA THR A 262 31.60 -6.39 26.84
C THR A 262 31.94 -7.09 25.52
N LEU A 263 31.00 -7.85 24.96
CA LEU A 263 31.16 -8.54 23.68
C LEU A 263 31.44 -7.55 22.55
N LYS A 264 30.73 -6.41 22.52
CA LYS A 264 30.96 -5.35 21.52
C LYS A 264 32.38 -4.78 21.60
N VAL A 265 32.87 -4.46 22.80
CA VAL A 265 34.24 -3.94 22.97
C VAL A 265 35.26 -4.95 22.46
N PHE A 266 35.05 -6.24 22.77
CA PHE A 266 35.91 -7.32 22.31
C PHE A 266 35.89 -7.48 20.78
N VAL A 267 34.71 -7.48 20.16
CA VAL A 267 34.53 -7.56 18.70
C VAL A 267 35.18 -6.37 18.00
N ILE A 268 35.03 -5.15 18.54
CA ILE A 268 35.70 -3.94 18.01
C ILE A 268 37.22 -4.06 18.14
N ALA A 269 37.74 -4.53 19.28
CA ALA A 269 39.19 -4.70 19.48
C ALA A 269 39.79 -5.71 18.49
N ILE A 270 39.16 -6.87 18.32
CA ILE A 270 39.57 -7.88 17.33
C ILE A 270 39.54 -7.29 15.92
N THR A 271 38.48 -6.58 15.59
CA THR A 271 38.30 -5.96 14.27
C THR A 271 39.42 -4.97 13.96
N VAL A 272 39.72 -4.09 14.91
CA VAL A 272 40.80 -3.09 14.78
C VAL A 272 42.13 -3.82 14.59
N TYR A 273 42.39 -4.87 15.36
CA TYR A 273 43.62 -5.67 15.26
C TYR A 273 43.77 -6.35 13.89
N ILE A 274 42.73 -7.03 13.40
CA ILE A 274 42.72 -7.69 12.08
C ILE A 274 42.95 -6.67 10.96
N ASN A 275 42.29 -5.51 11.02
CA ASN A 275 42.47 -4.47 10.01
C ASN A 275 43.86 -3.84 10.07
N ILE A 276 44.38 -3.50 11.26
CA ILE A 276 45.73 -2.94 11.40
C ILE A 276 46.77 -3.91 10.84
N ILE A 277 46.72 -5.20 11.21
CA ILE A 277 47.64 -6.22 10.70
C ILE A 277 47.52 -6.36 9.19
N GLY A 278 46.29 -6.44 8.66
CA GLY A 278 46.06 -6.54 7.22
C GLY A 278 46.68 -5.37 6.45
N ASN A 279 46.60 -4.14 7.00
CA ASN A 279 47.20 -2.96 6.38
C ASN A 279 48.72 -2.90 6.55
N ILE A 280 49.28 -3.30 7.71
CA ILE A 280 50.74 -3.38 7.88
C ILE A 280 51.33 -4.37 6.88
N ILE A 281 50.72 -5.55 6.73
CA ILE A 281 51.17 -6.55 5.75
C ILE A 281 51.06 -6.00 4.33
N PHE A 282 50.03 -5.22 4.01
CA PHE A 282 49.89 -4.55 2.72
C PHE A 282 51.05 -3.59 2.41
N VAL A 283 51.43 -2.74 3.38
CA VAL A 283 52.56 -1.80 3.24
C VAL A 283 53.87 -2.55 3.03
N LEU A 284 54.12 -3.58 3.86
CA LEU A 284 55.34 -4.38 3.79
C LEU A 284 55.49 -5.14 2.46
N ILE A 285 54.39 -5.62 1.87
CA ILE A 285 54.42 -6.37 0.61
C ILE A 285 54.59 -5.45 -0.60
N ASN A 286 53.97 -4.27 -0.59
CA ASN A 286 53.97 -3.38 -1.75
C ASN A 286 55.11 -2.37 -1.76
N ASN A 287 55.97 -2.36 -0.73
CA ASN A 287 57.04 -1.37 -0.57
C ASN A 287 56.50 0.07 -0.70
N ALA A 288 55.25 0.27 -0.29
CA ALA A 288 54.53 1.53 -0.42
C ALA A 288 55.13 2.55 0.55
N ASP A 289 55.25 3.80 0.11
CA ASP A 289 55.78 4.86 0.95
C ASP A 289 54.86 5.08 2.17
N ILE A 290 55.46 5.32 3.33
CA ILE A 290 54.75 5.41 4.61
C ILE A 290 53.78 6.61 4.61
N GLU A 291 54.06 7.64 3.82
CA GLU A 291 53.19 8.80 3.66
C GLU A 291 51.84 8.44 3.01
N ASP A 292 51.84 7.60 1.99
CA ASP A 292 50.60 7.10 1.34
C ASP A 292 49.78 6.22 2.29
N TYR A 293 50.45 5.47 3.17
CA TYR A 293 49.82 4.68 4.22
C TYR A 293 49.12 5.56 5.26
N ILE A 294 49.76 6.63 5.73
CA ILE A 294 49.17 7.55 6.71
C ILE A 294 47.90 8.18 6.13
N ILE A 295 47.91 8.61 4.87
CA ILE A 295 46.74 9.20 4.19
C ILE A 295 45.61 8.17 4.05
N HIS A 296 45.91 6.92 3.67
CA HIS A 296 44.91 5.86 3.57
C HIS A 296 44.35 5.40 4.93
N PHE A 297 45.19 5.33 5.96
CA PHE A 297 44.78 4.97 7.31
C PHE A 297 43.90 6.05 7.95
N PHE A 298 44.30 7.33 7.84
CA PHE A 298 43.50 8.46 8.32
C PHE A 298 42.15 8.57 7.61
N SER A 299 42.12 8.41 6.29
CA SER A 299 40.85 8.48 5.53
C SER A 299 39.89 7.33 5.84
N ARG A 300 40.40 6.11 6.12
CA ARG A 300 39.55 4.93 6.38
C ARG A 300 39.13 4.73 7.83
N ILE A 301 39.98 5.08 8.80
CA ILE A 301 39.71 4.80 10.22
C ILE A 301 39.40 6.06 11.01
N VAL A 302 40.18 7.13 10.82
CA VAL A 302 40.03 8.35 11.62
C VAL A 302 38.83 9.17 11.13
N PHE A 303 38.63 9.29 9.81
CA PHE A 303 37.54 10.08 9.23
C PHE A 303 36.12 9.59 9.64
N PRO A 304 35.81 8.28 9.65
CA PRO A 304 34.52 7.79 10.14
C PRO A 304 34.34 7.96 11.66
N LEU A 305 35.42 7.87 12.44
CA LEU A 305 35.38 8.10 13.89
C LEU A 305 35.11 9.57 14.23
N ILE A 306 35.73 10.51 13.51
CA ILE A 306 35.47 11.95 13.63
C ILE A 306 34.02 12.28 13.23
N LYS A 307 33.53 11.72 12.11
CA LYS A 307 32.12 11.90 11.71
C LYS A 307 31.14 11.33 12.72
N LYS A 308 31.48 10.23 13.41
CA LYS A 308 30.62 9.62 14.43
C LYS A 308 30.55 10.49 15.69
N THR A 309 31.63 11.17 16.06
CA THR A 309 31.62 12.17 17.15
C THR A 309 30.80 13.41 16.79
N GLU A 310 30.90 13.93 15.56
CA GLU A 310 30.07 15.05 15.09
C GLU A 310 28.58 14.67 14.97
N GLY A 311 28.27 13.46 14.49
CA GLY A 311 26.90 12.95 14.42
C GLY A 311 26.28 12.71 15.80
N ALA A 312 27.08 12.29 16.79
CA ALA A 312 26.63 12.14 18.17
C ALA A 312 26.36 13.49 18.85
N GLU A 313 27.16 14.53 18.57
CA GLU A 313 26.92 15.90 19.05
C GLU A 313 25.73 16.56 18.36
N SER A 314 25.56 16.35 17.04
CA SER A 314 24.41 16.81 16.27
C SER A 314 23.10 16.18 16.77
N ASN A 315 23.08 14.87 17.02
CA ASN A 315 21.92 14.20 17.63
C ASN A 315 21.65 14.66 19.06
N ARG A 316 22.69 14.96 19.86
CA ARG A 316 22.53 15.54 21.21
C ARG A 316 21.92 16.94 21.16
N SER A 317 22.37 17.76 20.21
CA SER A 317 21.85 19.12 19.94
C SER A 317 20.39 19.06 19.49
N PHE A 318 20.06 18.18 18.55
CA PHE A 318 18.70 17.99 18.05
C PHE A 318 17.73 17.50 19.15
N LEU A 319 18.15 16.55 19.98
CA LEU A 319 17.37 16.10 21.13
C LEU A 319 17.16 17.21 22.17
N LYS A 320 18.19 18.02 22.43
CA LYS A 320 18.09 19.15 23.37
C LYS A 320 17.15 20.25 22.86
N ASN A 321 17.15 20.51 21.56
CA ASN A 321 16.24 21.46 20.92
C ASN A 321 14.79 20.98 20.88
N ASN A 322 14.54 19.68 20.64
CA ASN A 322 13.19 19.11 20.66
C ASN A 322 12.59 19.04 22.07
N VAL A 323 13.41 18.79 23.10
CA VAL A 323 12.96 18.86 24.50
C VAL A 323 12.55 20.28 24.86
N ASN A 324 13.31 21.29 24.45
CA ASN A 324 12.98 22.70 24.69
C ASN A 324 11.73 23.17 23.91
N MET A 325 11.57 22.79 22.64
CA MET A 325 10.36 23.09 21.85
C MET A 325 9.10 22.46 22.47
N ASN A 326 9.18 21.24 22.98
CA ASN A 326 8.05 20.60 23.65
C ASN A 326 7.70 21.30 24.97
N GLN A 327 8.69 21.79 25.72
CA GLN A 327 8.45 22.57 26.93
C GLN A 327 7.81 23.93 26.65
N GLU A 328 8.22 24.65 25.61
CA GLU A 328 7.57 25.89 25.18
C GLU A 328 6.14 25.67 24.67
N THR A 329 5.90 24.57 23.94
CA THR A 329 4.58 24.23 23.40
C THR A 329 3.60 23.84 24.52
N ILE A 330 4.07 23.10 25.53
CA ILE A 330 3.27 22.76 26.73
C ILE A 330 2.95 24.03 27.54
N THR A 331 3.90 24.96 27.63
CA THR A 331 3.71 26.22 28.38
C THR A 331 2.73 27.15 27.66
N LYS A 332 2.78 27.24 26.32
CA LYS A 332 1.81 28.02 25.51
C LYS A 332 0.39 27.42 25.47
N SER A 333 0.26 26.09 25.58
CA SER A 333 -1.07 25.44 25.67
C SER A 333 -1.77 25.68 27.00
N LYS A 334 -1.01 25.87 28.10
CA LYS A 334 -1.57 26.18 29.42
C LYS A 334 -2.05 27.62 29.55
N THR A 335 -1.54 28.55 28.74
CA THR A 335 -1.93 29.98 28.80
C THR A 335 -3.13 30.33 27.92
N SER A 336 -3.69 29.40 27.14
CA SER A 336 -4.77 29.68 26.17
C SER A 336 -6.10 28.98 26.43
N VAL A 337 -6.25 28.26 27.55
CA VAL A 337 -7.56 27.70 27.96
C VAL A 337 -8.20 28.63 29.00
N ASN A 338 -8.77 29.73 28.51
CA ASN A 338 -9.68 30.58 29.29
C ASN A 338 -11.11 30.08 29.01
N ILE A 339 -11.62 29.21 29.90
CA ILE A 339 -12.95 28.63 29.78
C ILE A 339 -13.98 29.68 30.21
N ASN A 340 -14.64 30.30 29.23
CA ASN A 340 -15.89 31.00 29.47
C ASN A 340 -17.02 29.96 29.58
N THR A 341 -17.70 30.03 30.71
CA THR A 341 -18.85 29.25 31.16
C THR A 341 -19.97 29.24 30.12
N ILE A 342 -20.29 28.07 29.56
CA ILE A 342 -21.53 27.86 28.79
C ILE A 342 -22.55 27.25 29.75
N ASN A 343 -23.60 28.02 30.03
CA ASN A 343 -24.79 27.58 30.73
C ASN A 343 -25.53 26.53 29.91
N VAL A 344 -25.53 25.27 30.37
CA VAL A 344 -26.39 24.22 29.83
C VAL A 344 -27.73 24.28 30.54
N VAL A 345 -28.77 24.60 29.77
CA VAL A 345 -30.17 24.53 30.18
C VAL A 345 -30.57 23.06 30.34
N ASN A 346 -30.88 22.66 31.58
CA ASN A 346 -31.48 21.37 31.92
C ASN A 346 -32.87 21.25 31.27
N THR A 347 -33.06 20.25 30.41
CA THR A 347 -34.39 19.72 30.10
C THR A 347 -34.50 18.32 30.73
N ASN A 348 -35.27 18.25 31.81
CA ASN A 348 -35.65 17.02 32.49
C ASN A 348 -36.68 16.27 31.64
N ALA A 349 -36.36 15.05 31.24
CA ALA A 349 -37.35 14.07 30.82
C ALA A 349 -37.17 12.82 31.69
N ASN A 350 -38.16 12.60 32.56
CA ASN A 350 -38.27 11.49 33.49
C ASN A 350 -38.27 10.14 32.75
N ILE A 351 -37.37 9.24 33.15
CA ILE A 351 -37.53 7.80 32.90
C ILE A 351 -37.64 7.13 34.27
N SER A 352 -38.84 6.68 34.58
CA SER A 352 -39.17 5.87 35.75
C SER A 352 -38.56 4.47 35.58
N ASN A 353 -37.74 4.08 36.55
CA ASN A 353 -37.33 2.70 36.77
C ASN A 353 -38.54 1.88 37.19
N GLN A 354 -38.77 0.76 36.51
CA GLN A 354 -39.56 -0.33 37.04
C GLN A 354 -38.77 -1.62 36.83
N GLU A 355 -38.10 -2.04 37.90
CA GLU A 355 -37.71 -3.43 38.07
C GLU A 355 -38.98 -4.25 38.24
N ASP A 356 -39.11 -5.34 37.49
CA ASP A 356 -39.56 -6.57 38.11
C ASP A 356 -39.18 -7.83 37.31
N SER A 357 -39.22 -8.91 38.05
CA SER A 357 -38.41 -10.11 37.91
C SER A 357 -39.12 -11.29 37.21
N LYS A 358 -38.31 -12.29 36.80
CA LYS A 358 -38.64 -13.71 36.51
C LYS A 358 -39.50 -14.03 35.28
N PHE A 359 -38.97 -14.86 34.36
CA PHE A 359 -39.40 -16.28 34.22
C PHE A 359 -38.57 -17.09 33.20
N SER A 360 -38.27 -18.32 33.62
CA SER A 360 -38.18 -19.61 32.90
C SER A 360 -37.39 -19.81 31.59
N ASN A 361 -36.58 -20.86 31.66
CA ASN A 361 -36.22 -21.79 30.58
C ASN A 361 -37.34 -22.04 29.55
N SER A 362 -37.02 -21.86 28.27
CA SER A 362 -37.45 -22.79 27.22
C SER A 362 -36.36 -22.91 26.16
N LYS A 363 -36.04 -24.16 25.83
CA LYS A 363 -35.31 -24.54 24.62
C LYS A 363 -36.25 -24.35 23.43
N ASP A 364 -35.63 -24.20 22.26
CA ASP A 364 -36.22 -24.24 20.91
C ASP A 364 -36.65 -22.89 20.31
N ASN A 365 -35.75 -22.31 19.50
CA ASN A 365 -36.00 -21.81 18.13
C ASN A 365 -34.81 -20.97 17.63
N MET A 366 -33.75 -21.64 17.17
CA MET A 366 -32.52 -21.02 16.66
C MET A 366 -32.58 -20.85 15.14
N SER A 367 -33.59 -20.13 14.63
CA SER A 367 -33.75 -19.88 13.19
C SER A 367 -34.14 -18.43 12.88
N SER A 368 -34.92 -17.75 13.73
CA SER A 368 -35.33 -16.36 13.48
C SER A 368 -34.33 -15.30 13.99
N ASN A 369 -33.39 -15.69 14.86
CA ASN A 369 -32.53 -14.72 15.55
C ASN A 369 -31.29 -14.29 14.72
N SER A 370 -30.87 -15.07 13.71
CA SER A 370 -29.72 -14.72 12.86
C SER A 370 -30.01 -13.53 11.94
N LYS A 371 -31.22 -13.45 11.37
CA LYS A 371 -31.68 -12.30 10.57
C LYS A 371 -31.71 -11.00 11.40
N ASN A 372 -32.08 -11.11 12.67
CA ASN A 372 -32.19 -9.95 13.57
C ASN A 372 -30.81 -9.41 13.99
N ILE A 373 -29.82 -10.28 14.16
CA ILE A 373 -28.42 -9.90 14.44
C ILE A 373 -27.76 -9.32 13.18
N ALA A 374 -27.99 -9.91 12.01
CA ALA A 374 -27.49 -9.41 10.73
C ALA A 374 -28.01 -7.97 10.47
N ASN A 375 -29.30 -7.74 10.63
CA ASN A 375 -29.91 -6.42 10.46
C ASN A 375 -29.36 -5.38 11.45
N LYS A 376 -29.14 -5.77 12.71
CA LYS A 376 -28.52 -4.86 13.71
C LYS A 376 -27.07 -4.52 13.37
N LEU A 377 -26.26 -5.49 12.93
CA LEU A 377 -24.87 -5.25 12.52
C LEU A 377 -24.77 -4.35 11.28
N ILE A 378 -25.65 -4.55 10.30
CA ILE A 378 -25.76 -3.68 9.11
C ILE A 378 -26.11 -2.25 9.53
N GLN A 379 -27.07 -2.06 10.43
CA GLN A 379 -27.43 -0.72 10.94
C GLN A 379 -26.29 -0.02 11.70
N TYR A 380 -25.44 -0.78 12.41
CA TYR A 380 -24.27 -0.22 13.08
C TYR A 380 -23.17 0.22 12.10
N HIS A 381 -23.01 -0.46 10.97
CA HIS A 381 -22.02 -0.09 9.94
C HIS A 381 -22.49 1.04 9.02
N PHE A 382 -23.78 1.07 8.65
CA PHE A 382 -24.35 2.08 7.77
C PHE A 382 -25.06 3.21 8.54
N ARG A 383 -24.41 3.75 9.57
CA ARG A 383 -24.90 4.97 10.22
C ARG A 383 -24.61 6.15 9.28
N ILE A 384 -25.51 6.35 8.31
CA ILE A 384 -25.55 7.50 7.42
C ILE A 384 -25.42 8.75 8.29
N SER A 385 -24.32 9.48 8.12
CA SER A 385 -24.25 10.87 8.55
C SER A 385 -25.39 11.59 7.83
N ARG A 386 -26.47 11.89 8.56
CA ARG A 386 -27.49 12.84 8.12
C ARG A 386 -26.80 14.18 7.90
N VAL A 387 -26.29 14.41 6.69
CA VAL A 387 -26.07 15.76 6.18
C VAL A 387 -27.46 16.34 5.99
N SER A 388 -27.73 17.47 6.65
CA SER A 388 -29.03 18.14 6.52
C SER A 388 -29.27 18.51 5.06
N SER A 389 -30.50 18.28 4.61
CA SER A 389 -31.00 18.57 3.26
C SER A 389 -31.08 20.07 2.91
N ASP A 390 -30.47 20.94 3.72
CA ASP A 390 -30.64 22.41 3.61
C ASP A 390 -29.50 23.10 2.85
N SER A 391 -28.53 22.35 2.31
CA SER A 391 -27.35 22.91 1.64
C SER A 391 -27.18 22.51 0.16
N ILE A 392 -28.21 21.95 -0.49
CA ILE A 392 -28.21 21.84 -1.96
C ILE A 392 -28.58 23.20 -2.55
N VAL A 393 -27.53 23.89 -2.98
CA VAL A 393 -27.53 25.16 -3.71
C VAL A 393 -28.48 25.09 -4.91
N LYS A 394 -29.44 26.02 -4.93
CA LYS A 394 -30.20 26.41 -6.12
C LYS A 394 -29.22 26.90 -7.20
N ILE A 395 -29.08 26.13 -8.27
CA ILE A 395 -28.51 26.64 -9.53
C ILE A 395 -29.68 27.06 -10.42
N ASN A 396 -29.68 28.34 -10.77
CA ASN A 396 -30.68 29.04 -11.57
C ASN A 396 -30.92 28.39 -12.94
N THR A 397 -32.15 27.98 -13.19
CA THR A 397 -32.73 27.96 -14.54
C THR A 397 -33.34 29.33 -14.82
N SER A 398 -32.62 30.17 -15.56
CA SER A 398 -33.21 31.33 -16.23
C SER A 398 -32.52 31.55 -17.58
N ASN A 399 -33.34 31.60 -18.63
CA ASN A 399 -33.08 32.00 -20.01
C ASN A 399 -32.89 30.88 -21.04
N ILE A 400 -34.01 30.24 -21.40
CA ILE A 400 -34.27 29.83 -22.78
C ILE A 400 -35.50 30.63 -23.21
N ASN A 401 -35.27 31.74 -23.92
CA ASN A 401 -36.31 32.38 -24.70
C ASN A 401 -36.33 31.72 -26.07
N THR A 402 -37.49 31.20 -26.40
CA THR A 402 -37.94 30.77 -27.71
C THR A 402 -38.10 31.97 -28.63
N SER A 403 -37.66 31.82 -29.89
CA SER A 403 -38.22 32.57 -31.02
C SER A 403 -38.15 31.69 -32.26
N GLU A 404 -39.30 31.12 -32.63
CA GLU A 404 -39.58 30.60 -33.97
C GLU A 404 -40.08 31.73 -34.88
N THR A 405 -39.99 31.48 -36.20
CA THR A 405 -40.53 32.22 -37.36
C THR A 405 -39.79 33.54 -37.67
N THR A 406 -39.14 33.72 -38.82
CA THR A 406 -39.45 33.38 -40.23
C THR A 406 -38.20 33.04 -41.03
#